data_AF-J4UQV3-F1
#
_entry.id   AF-J4UQV3-F1
#
_cell.length_a   1.000
_cell.length_b   1.000
_cell.length_c   1.000
_cell.angle_alpha   90.00
_cell.angle_beta   90.00
_cell.angle_gamma   90.00
#
_symmetry.space_group_name_H-M   'P 1'
#
loop_
_entity.id
_entity.type
_entity.pdbx_description
1 polymer ?
#
loop_
_entity_poly.entity_id
_entity_poly.type
_entity_poly.pdbx_seq_one_letter_code
_entity_poly.pdbx_strand_id
1 'polypeptide(L)'
;MSGAADREPVFPTRQSLGIMKAKLKGAETGHSLLKRKSEALTKRFREITRRIDEAKRKMGRVMQIAAFSLAEVTYAVGGDIGYQVQESAKSARFRLRTRQDNVSGVLLPAFESYLTEGNNDFGLTGLGKGGQQVQRSRETYARAVEALVELASLQTAFVILDEVIKVVNRRVNAIEHVIIPRTENTIKYINSELDEVDREEFYRLKKVANKKQRDTAAADAEMKVKRLAQAKAEGDNSANKAAADQPTDILAAGEDEDVIF
;
A
#
# COMPACT_ATOMS: atom_id res chain seq x y z
N MET A 1 31.79 -5.64 7.04
CA MET A 1 30.59 -6.35 7.54
C MET A 1 29.41 -5.37 7.66
N SER A 2 28.99 -4.70 6.58
CA SER A 2 27.94 -3.66 6.62
C SER A 2 26.74 -3.91 5.67
N GLY A 3 26.78 -4.95 4.82
CA GLY A 3 25.71 -5.24 3.86
C GLY A 3 24.55 -6.08 4.39
N ALA A 4 24.57 -6.48 5.67
CA ALA A 4 23.55 -7.39 6.24
C ALA A 4 22.28 -6.67 6.73
N ALA A 5 22.29 -5.33 6.86
CA ALA A 5 21.16 -4.57 7.41
C ALA A 5 20.03 -4.30 6.40
N ASP A 6 20.34 -4.28 5.10
CA ASP A 6 19.39 -3.97 4.01
C ASP A 6 18.79 -5.21 3.35
N ARG A 7 18.72 -6.33 4.06
CA ARG A 7 18.11 -7.58 3.58
C ARG A 7 17.25 -8.24 4.63
N GLU A 8 16.24 -8.97 4.18
CA GLU A 8 15.44 -9.78 5.09
C GLU A 8 16.15 -11.10 5.41
N PRO A 9 16.09 -11.59 6.66
CA PRO A 9 16.72 -12.84 7.06
C PRO A 9 15.90 -14.02 6.55
N VAL A 10 16.13 -14.45 5.31
CA VAL A 10 15.43 -15.57 4.68
C VAL A 10 16.42 -16.52 4.02
N PHE A 11 16.20 -17.82 4.21
CA PHE A 11 17.00 -18.86 3.57
C PHE A 11 16.75 -18.91 2.06
N PRO A 12 17.81 -18.94 1.22
CA PRO A 12 17.67 -18.91 -0.23
C PRO A 12 17.14 -20.25 -0.76
N THR A 13 15.83 -20.29 -1.02
CA THR A 13 15.14 -21.43 -1.64
C THR A 13 14.22 -20.96 -2.76
N ARG A 14 13.91 -21.82 -3.74
CA ARG A 14 12.96 -21.46 -4.83
C ARG A 14 11.59 -21.02 -4.30
N GLN A 15 11.14 -21.60 -3.19
CA GLN A 15 9.90 -21.18 -2.51
C GLN A 15 10.02 -19.76 -1.93
N SER A 16 11.12 -19.45 -1.24
CA SER A 16 11.35 -18.11 -0.68
C SER A 16 11.43 -17.02 -1.76
N LEU A 17 12.01 -17.34 -2.92
CA LEU A 17 12.05 -16.46 -4.08
C LEU A 17 10.64 -16.13 -4.58
N GLY A 18 9.76 -17.13 -4.66
CA GLY A 18 8.35 -16.93 -5.01
C GLY A 18 7.63 -16.00 -4.03
N ILE A 19 7.85 -16.19 -2.73
CA ILE A 19 7.28 -15.34 -1.66
C ILE A 19 7.79 -13.89 -1.79
N MET A 20 9.09 -13.70 -2.02
CA MET A 20 9.68 -12.36 -2.15
C MET A 20 9.24 -11.63 -3.42
N LYS A 21 9.11 -12.33 -4.55
CA LYS A 21 8.55 -11.76 -5.78
C LYS A 21 7.08 -11.35 -5.61
N ALA A 22 6.28 -12.19 -4.94
CA ALA A 22 4.88 -11.87 -4.63
C ALA A 22 4.79 -10.64 -3.69
N LYS A 23 5.68 -10.56 -2.69
CA LYS A 23 5.79 -9.43 -1.77
C LYS A 23 6.19 -8.14 -2.49
N LEU A 24 7.16 -8.19 -3.41
CA LEU A 24 7.58 -7.03 -4.22
C LEU A 24 6.41 -6.50 -5.06
N LYS A 25 5.72 -7.38 -5.78
CA LYS A 25 4.52 -6.99 -6.55
C LYS A 25 3.40 -6.44 -5.66
N GLY A 26 3.24 -7.00 -4.46
CA GLY A 26 2.33 -6.48 -3.43
C GLY A 26 2.72 -5.09 -2.94
N ALA A 27 4.02 -4.82 -2.76
CA ALA A 27 4.54 -3.53 -2.34
C ALA A 27 4.37 -2.46 -3.43
N GLU A 28 4.63 -2.79 -4.70
CA GLU A 28 4.43 -1.89 -5.85
C GLU A 28 2.96 -1.51 -6.02
N THR A 29 2.06 -2.51 -5.99
CA THR A 29 0.62 -2.27 -6.07
C THR A 29 0.11 -1.46 -4.88
N GLY A 30 0.54 -1.80 -3.66
CA GLY A 30 0.23 -1.05 -2.44
C GLY A 30 0.72 0.41 -2.49
N HIS A 31 1.94 0.64 -3.00
CA HIS A 31 2.48 1.99 -3.22
C HIS A 31 1.60 2.80 -4.17
N SER A 32 1.23 2.23 -5.33
CA SER A 32 0.39 2.92 -6.31
C SER A 32 -1.01 3.28 -5.75
N LEU A 33 -1.61 2.40 -4.96
CA LEU A 33 -2.92 2.60 -4.34
C LEU A 33 -2.87 3.69 -3.25
N LEU A 34 -1.87 3.63 -2.37
CA LEU A 34 -1.69 4.64 -1.32
C LEU A 34 -1.35 6.01 -1.89
N LYS A 35 -0.56 6.06 -2.97
CA LYS A 35 -0.26 7.32 -3.68
C LYS A 35 -1.52 7.94 -4.26
N ARG A 36 -2.36 7.18 -4.97
CA ARG A 36 -3.66 7.65 -5.47
C ARG A 36 -4.59 8.14 -4.35
N LYS A 37 -4.63 7.41 -3.21
CA LYS A 37 -5.40 7.84 -2.02
C LYS A 37 -4.87 9.17 -1.47
N SER A 38 -3.55 9.32 -1.36
CA SER A 38 -2.92 10.55 -0.85
C SER A 38 -3.21 11.77 -1.72
N GLU A 39 -3.20 11.60 -3.04
CA GLU A 39 -3.50 12.67 -4.01
C GLU A 39 -4.98 13.10 -3.91
N ALA A 40 -5.90 12.14 -3.80
CA ALA A 40 -7.32 12.41 -3.61
C ALA A 40 -7.59 13.14 -2.29
N LEU A 41 -6.98 12.71 -1.19
CA LEU A 41 -7.09 13.38 0.11
C LEU A 41 -6.50 14.79 0.07
N THR A 42 -5.36 14.98 -0.59
CA THR A 42 -4.72 16.30 -0.74
C THR A 42 -5.60 17.27 -1.53
N LYS A 43 -6.30 16.80 -2.58
CA LYS A 43 -7.27 17.61 -3.32
C LYS A 43 -8.41 18.07 -2.42
N ARG A 44 -9.03 17.15 -1.66
CA ARG A 44 -10.11 17.47 -0.71
C ARG A 44 -9.63 18.38 0.42
N PHE A 45 -8.42 18.19 0.91
CA PHE A 45 -7.80 19.04 1.91
C PHE A 45 -7.69 20.50 1.45
N ARG A 46 -7.27 20.73 0.19
CA ARG A 46 -7.23 22.07 -0.40
C ARG A 46 -8.62 22.69 -0.56
N GLU A 47 -9.63 21.89 -0.95
CA GLU A 47 -11.02 22.35 -1.02
C GLU A 47 -11.55 22.78 0.35
N ILE A 48 -11.29 21.99 1.40
CA ILE A 48 -11.68 22.31 2.78
C ILE A 48 -10.94 23.55 3.28
N THR A 49 -9.66 23.71 2.96
CA THR A 49 -8.87 24.90 3.34
C THR A 49 -9.51 26.18 2.79
N ARG A 50 -9.90 26.19 1.51
CA ARG A 50 -10.60 27.34 0.90
C ARG A 50 -11.94 27.62 1.59
N ARG A 51 -12.72 26.58 1.88
CA ARG A 51 -13.99 26.71 2.61
C ARG A 51 -13.79 27.26 4.02
N ILE A 52 -12.73 26.87 4.72
CA ILE A 52 -12.38 27.40 6.05
C ILE A 52 -12.08 28.90 5.95
N ASP A 53 -11.31 29.34 4.97
CA ASP A 53 -11.00 30.76 4.79
C ASP A 53 -12.27 31.59 4.51
N GLU A 54 -13.14 31.09 3.63
CA GLU A 54 -14.44 31.73 3.34
C GLU A 54 -15.34 31.78 4.57
N ALA A 55 -15.48 30.66 5.29
CA ALA A 55 -16.28 30.55 6.51
C ALA A 55 -15.73 31.45 7.63
N LYS A 56 -14.40 31.55 7.79
CA LYS A 56 -13.76 32.41 8.79
C LYS A 56 -13.98 33.89 8.50
N ARG A 57 -13.92 34.30 7.21
CA ARG A 57 -14.27 35.67 6.79
C ARG A 57 -15.75 35.98 7.03
N LYS A 58 -16.65 35.03 6.72
CA LYS A 58 -18.09 35.16 6.98
C LYS A 58 -18.36 35.26 8.48
N MET A 59 -17.76 34.40 9.29
CA MET A 59 -17.83 34.42 10.75
C MET A 59 -17.39 35.77 11.33
N GLY A 60 -16.26 36.32 10.86
CA GLY A 60 -15.80 37.64 11.31
C GLY A 60 -16.86 38.74 11.12
N ARG A 61 -17.53 38.76 9.96
CA ARG A 61 -18.62 39.70 9.69
C ARG A 61 -19.85 39.44 10.57
N VAL A 62 -20.29 38.19 10.70
CA VAL A 62 -21.47 37.84 11.51
C VAL A 62 -21.23 38.15 12.99
N MET A 63 -20.02 37.90 13.50
CA MET A 63 -19.65 38.22 14.87
C MET A 63 -19.57 39.73 15.11
N GLN A 64 -19.09 40.51 14.14
CA GLN A 64 -19.10 41.97 14.22
C GLN A 64 -20.53 42.51 14.31
N ILE A 65 -21.45 41.99 13.49
CA ILE A 65 -22.88 42.35 13.54
C ILE A 65 -23.50 41.94 14.88
N ALA A 66 -23.16 40.75 15.39
CA ALA A 66 -23.62 40.28 16.70
C ALA A 66 -23.13 41.19 17.83
N ALA A 67 -21.85 41.57 17.84
CA ALA A 67 -21.29 42.51 18.82
C ALA A 67 -21.94 43.88 18.75
N PHE A 68 -22.25 44.38 17.54
CA PHE A 68 -23.00 45.63 17.38
C PHE A 68 -24.42 45.52 17.94
N SER A 69 -25.11 44.40 17.69
CA SER A 69 -26.45 44.16 18.25
C SER A 69 -26.45 44.11 19.78
N LEU A 70 -25.37 43.60 20.40
CA LEU A 70 -25.21 43.62 21.85
C LEU A 70 -25.08 45.07 22.36
N ALA A 71 -24.30 45.91 21.68
CA ALA A 71 -24.17 47.33 22.03
C ALA A 71 -25.50 48.09 21.92
N GLU A 72 -26.31 47.80 20.89
CA GLU A 72 -27.67 48.33 20.75
C GLU A 72 -28.55 47.92 21.94
N VAL A 73 -28.45 46.66 22.40
CA VAL A 73 -29.17 46.16 23.57
C VAL A 73 -28.73 46.89 24.84
N THR A 74 -27.42 47.00 25.10
CA THR A 74 -26.90 47.69 26.28
C THR A 74 -27.37 49.15 26.33
N TYR A 75 -27.39 49.83 25.18
CA TYR A 75 -27.89 51.20 25.07
C TYR A 75 -29.42 51.28 25.31
N ALA A 76 -30.20 50.39 24.71
CA ALA A 76 -31.66 50.40 24.82
C ALA A 76 -32.16 50.04 26.23
N VAL A 77 -31.45 49.16 26.94
CA VAL A 77 -31.76 48.73 28.31
C VAL A 77 -31.25 49.77 29.33
N GLY A 78 -30.23 50.56 28.98
CA GLY A 78 -29.69 51.62 29.83
C GLY A 78 -28.86 51.11 31.02
N GLY A 79 -28.29 49.91 30.90
CA GLY A 79 -27.55 49.24 31.96
C GLY A 79 -27.06 47.85 31.53
N ASP A 80 -26.39 47.14 32.45
CA ASP A 80 -25.88 45.79 32.18
C ASP A 80 -26.98 44.73 32.27
N ILE A 81 -27.20 43.99 31.18
CA ILE A 81 -28.15 42.88 31.09
C ILE A 81 -27.52 41.54 31.53
N GLY A 82 -26.21 41.50 31.75
CA GLY A 82 -25.44 40.28 32.02
C GLY A 82 -25.98 39.47 33.19
N TYR A 83 -26.35 40.11 34.30
CA TYR A 83 -26.87 39.43 35.48
C TYR A 83 -28.18 38.66 35.19
N GLN A 84 -29.12 39.30 34.49
CA GLN A 84 -30.40 38.68 34.12
C GLN A 84 -30.21 37.49 33.16
N VAL A 85 -29.26 37.60 32.22
CA VAL A 85 -28.95 36.53 31.27
C VAL A 85 -28.31 35.34 31.99
N GLN A 86 -27.40 35.59 32.93
CA GLN A 86 -26.74 34.55 33.71
C GLN A 86 -27.72 33.81 34.64
N GLU A 87 -28.60 34.54 35.33
CA GLU A 87 -29.62 33.95 36.20
C GLU A 87 -30.64 33.12 35.42
N SER A 88 -30.97 33.53 34.19
CA SER A 88 -31.90 32.82 33.32
C SER A 88 -31.28 31.56 32.68
N ALA A 89 -29.95 31.41 32.67
CA ALA A 89 -29.27 30.29 32.01
C ALA A 89 -29.32 28.99 32.83
N LYS A 90 -30.41 28.21 32.68
CA LYS A 90 -30.57 26.91 33.37
C LYS A 90 -30.18 25.72 32.49
N SER A 91 -30.69 25.66 31.26
CA SER A 91 -30.36 24.58 30.33
C SER A 91 -30.08 25.07 28.91
N ALA A 92 -29.15 24.41 28.22
CA ALA A 92 -28.76 24.81 26.87
C ALA A 92 -29.89 24.49 25.86
N ARG A 93 -30.46 25.54 25.26
CA ARG A 93 -31.41 25.43 24.14
C ARG A 93 -30.74 25.02 22.84
N PHE A 94 -29.53 25.52 22.59
CA PHE A 94 -28.73 25.18 21.42
C PHE A 94 -27.81 24.01 21.77
N ARG A 95 -28.00 22.87 21.10
CA ARG A 95 -27.22 21.66 21.35
C ARG A 95 -26.60 21.15 20.05
N LEU A 96 -25.53 20.37 20.21
CA LEU A 96 -24.79 19.79 19.11
C LEU A 96 -25.01 18.29 19.05
N ARG A 97 -25.18 17.76 17.85
CA ARG A 97 -25.16 16.35 17.55
C ARG A 97 -23.96 16.06 16.67
N THR A 98 -23.25 14.98 16.98
CA THR A 98 -22.15 14.49 16.15
C THR A 98 -22.71 13.54 15.09
N ARG A 99 -22.33 13.80 13.84
CA ARG A 99 -22.53 12.93 12.68
C ARG A 99 -21.15 12.50 12.17
N GLN A 100 -21.06 11.33 11.54
CA GLN A 100 -19.84 10.92 10.84
C GLN A 100 -20.05 11.09 9.33
N ASP A 101 -19.08 11.69 8.66
CA ASP A 101 -19.03 11.84 7.21
C ASP A 101 -17.81 11.10 6.66
N ASN A 102 -17.95 10.43 5.52
CA ASN A 102 -16.88 9.62 4.93
C ASN A 102 -16.29 10.35 3.72
N VAL A 103 -15.05 10.83 3.87
CA VAL A 103 -14.30 11.48 2.79
C VAL A 103 -13.14 10.59 2.38
N SER A 104 -13.27 9.97 1.20
CA SER A 104 -12.21 9.15 0.58
C SER A 104 -11.65 8.04 1.50
N GLY A 105 -12.53 7.43 2.30
CA GLY A 105 -12.18 6.35 3.22
C GLY A 105 -11.55 6.82 4.53
N VAL A 106 -11.85 8.06 4.94
CA VAL A 106 -11.55 8.63 6.26
C VAL A 106 -12.87 9.11 6.86
N LEU A 107 -13.18 8.63 8.08
CA LEU A 107 -14.36 9.03 8.82
C LEU A 107 -14.05 10.34 9.56
N LEU A 108 -14.73 11.41 9.16
CA LEU A 108 -14.60 12.74 9.74
C LEU A 108 -15.83 13.03 10.61
N PRO A 109 -15.65 13.56 11.83
CA PRO A 109 -16.78 14.05 12.62
C PRO A 109 -17.31 15.35 12.01
N ALA A 110 -18.62 15.40 11.82
CA ALA A 110 -19.38 16.58 11.45
C ALA A 110 -20.31 16.96 12.61
N PHE A 111 -20.47 18.26 12.85
CA PHE A 111 -21.37 18.76 13.89
C PHE A 111 -22.63 19.34 13.27
N GLU A 112 -23.79 18.88 13.73
CA GLU A 112 -25.10 19.41 13.38
C GLU A 112 -25.71 20.11 14.60
N SER A 113 -26.16 21.35 14.43
CA SER A 113 -26.86 22.09 15.47
C SER A 113 -28.35 21.75 15.48
N TYR A 114 -28.89 21.49 16.67
CA TYR A 114 -30.34 21.37 16.86
C TYR A 114 -30.81 22.24 18.02
N LEU A 115 -31.99 22.81 17.85
CA LEU A 115 -32.67 23.59 18.88
C LEU A 115 -33.58 22.65 19.66
N THR A 116 -33.44 22.62 20.98
CA THR A 116 -34.36 21.87 21.83
C THR A 116 -35.66 22.67 21.97
N GLU A 117 -36.78 22.11 21.50
CA GLU A 117 -38.10 22.70 21.64
C GLU A 117 -38.59 22.60 23.09
N GLY A 118 -39.28 23.63 23.58
CA GLY A 118 -39.82 23.69 24.94
C GLY A 118 -38.97 24.43 25.97
N ASN A 119 -37.71 24.79 25.67
CA ASN A 119 -36.90 25.59 26.58
C ASN A 119 -36.98 27.10 26.27
N ASN A 120 -37.89 27.80 26.96
CA ASN A 120 -38.08 29.25 26.84
C ASN A 120 -37.59 29.99 28.11
N ASP A 121 -36.38 29.62 28.56
CA ASP A 121 -35.69 30.15 29.75
C ASP A 121 -35.57 31.69 29.78
N PHE A 122 -35.65 32.36 28.62
CA PHE A 122 -35.50 33.81 28.47
C PHE A 122 -36.83 34.57 28.28
N GLY A 123 -37.98 33.94 28.53
CA GLY A 123 -39.29 34.60 28.32
C GLY A 123 -39.53 35.87 29.14
N LEU A 124 -38.79 36.05 30.24
CA LEU A 124 -38.89 37.20 31.14
C LEU A 124 -37.81 38.27 30.89
N THR A 125 -36.75 37.95 30.14
CA THR A 125 -35.66 38.91 29.88
C THR A 125 -36.08 39.89 28.78
N GLY A 126 -36.12 41.19 29.09
CA GLY A 126 -36.50 42.23 28.14
C GLY A 126 -37.96 42.69 28.20
N LEU A 127 -38.75 42.24 29.19
CA LEU A 127 -40.13 42.73 29.41
C LEU A 127 -40.23 44.22 29.79
N GLY A 128 -39.10 44.84 30.16
CA GLY A 128 -39.00 46.27 30.43
C GLY A 128 -38.69 47.09 29.17
N LYS A 129 -37.60 47.85 29.21
CA LYS A 129 -37.14 48.67 28.07
C LYS A 129 -36.25 47.83 27.15
N GLY A 130 -36.50 47.90 25.83
CA GLY A 130 -35.58 47.32 24.83
C GLY A 130 -35.78 45.83 24.48
N GLY A 131 -36.88 45.18 24.89
CA GLY A 131 -37.12 43.75 24.63
C GLY A 131 -37.04 43.33 23.16
N GLN A 132 -37.50 44.18 22.23
CA GLN A 132 -37.39 43.91 20.79
C GLN A 132 -35.92 43.87 20.32
N GLN A 133 -35.06 44.70 20.89
CA GLN A 133 -33.62 44.69 20.58
C GLN A 133 -32.94 43.46 21.19
N VAL A 134 -33.34 43.05 22.39
CA VAL A 134 -32.86 41.82 23.04
C VAL A 134 -33.20 40.60 22.17
N GLN A 135 -34.43 40.52 21.67
CA GLN A 135 -34.86 39.43 20.80
C GLN A 135 -34.11 39.42 19.46
N ARG A 136 -33.90 40.59 18.85
CA ARG A 136 -33.11 40.73 17.61
C ARG A 136 -31.65 40.34 17.82
N SER A 137 -31.05 40.75 18.94
CA SER A 137 -29.68 40.37 19.29
C SER A 137 -29.58 38.85 19.48
N ARG A 138 -30.55 38.24 20.17
CA ARG A 138 -30.63 36.77 20.34
C ARG A 138 -30.67 36.03 19.01
N GLU A 139 -31.50 36.46 18.07
CA GLU A 139 -31.56 35.85 16.73
C GLU A 139 -30.24 36.00 15.96
N THR A 140 -29.59 37.16 16.10
CA THR A 140 -28.29 37.44 15.49
C THR A 140 -27.18 36.55 16.08
N TYR A 141 -27.16 36.39 17.40
CA TYR A 141 -26.23 35.49 18.09
C TYR A 141 -26.52 34.02 17.80
N ALA A 142 -27.79 33.62 17.64
CA ALA A 142 -28.13 32.25 17.23
C ALA A 142 -27.53 31.90 15.87
N ARG A 143 -27.64 32.80 14.89
CA ARG A 143 -26.99 32.66 13.57
C ARG A 143 -25.46 32.69 13.66
N ALA A 144 -24.90 33.49 14.57
CA ALA A 144 -23.45 33.54 14.80
C ALA A 144 -22.92 32.22 15.36
N VAL A 145 -23.62 31.62 16.33
CA VAL A 145 -23.26 30.32 16.90
C VAL A 145 -23.41 29.22 15.86
N GLU A 146 -24.45 29.22 15.04
CA GLU A 146 -24.60 28.27 13.93
C GLU A 146 -23.41 28.34 12.94
N ALA A 147 -22.99 29.55 12.56
CA ALA A 147 -21.80 29.73 11.72
C ALA A 147 -20.50 29.28 12.40
N LEU A 148 -20.39 29.42 13.73
CA LEU A 148 -19.25 28.90 14.50
C LEU A 148 -19.21 27.38 14.51
N VAL A 149 -20.37 26.72 14.60
CA VAL A 149 -20.46 25.26 14.58
C VAL A 149 -20.05 24.70 13.22
N GLU A 150 -20.51 25.33 12.14
CA GLU A 150 -20.10 24.96 10.78
C GLU A 150 -18.58 25.10 10.62
N LEU A 151 -18.00 26.22 11.09
CA LEU A 151 -16.56 26.42 11.06
C LEU A 151 -15.80 25.40 11.92
N ALA A 152 -16.28 25.11 13.14
CA ALA A 152 -15.66 24.14 14.04
C ALA A 152 -15.68 22.72 13.45
N SER A 153 -16.76 22.37 12.74
CA SER A 153 -16.87 21.11 12.00
C SER A 153 -15.78 21.01 10.92
N LEU A 154 -15.60 22.06 10.12
CA LEU A 154 -14.58 22.10 9.08
C LEU A 154 -13.16 22.08 9.67
N GLN A 155 -12.91 22.79 10.78
CA GLN A 155 -11.61 22.83 11.44
C GLN A 155 -11.23 21.48 12.06
N THR A 156 -12.18 20.81 12.73
CA THR A 156 -11.93 19.49 13.32
C THR A 156 -11.65 18.46 12.22
N ALA A 157 -12.44 18.50 11.14
CA ALA A 157 -12.20 17.68 9.96
C ALA A 157 -10.82 17.95 9.33
N PHE A 158 -10.38 19.21 9.28
CA PHE A 158 -9.08 19.61 8.74
C PHE A 158 -7.91 19.04 9.54
N VAL A 159 -7.95 19.10 10.87
CA VAL A 159 -6.87 18.58 11.73
C VAL A 159 -6.73 17.06 11.56
N ILE A 160 -7.85 16.33 11.59
CA ILE A 160 -7.86 14.87 11.43
C ILE A 160 -7.37 14.49 10.01
N LEU A 161 -7.84 15.21 8.99
CA LEU A 161 -7.44 14.95 7.61
C LEU A 161 -5.94 15.20 7.37
N ASP A 162 -5.37 16.26 7.95
CA ASP A 162 -3.93 16.56 7.87
C ASP A 162 -3.09 15.44 8.49
N GLU A 163 -3.48 14.96 9.67
CA GLU A 163 -2.78 13.86 10.33
C GLU A 163 -2.81 12.58 9.49
N VAL A 164 -3.98 12.24 8.93
CA VAL A 164 -4.11 11.07 8.05
C VAL A 164 -3.26 11.21 6.79
N ILE A 165 -3.22 12.39 6.16
CA ILE A 165 -2.36 12.63 4.99
C ILE A 165 -0.88 12.44 5.36
N LYS A 166 -0.41 12.96 6.50
CA LYS A 166 0.97 12.77 6.96
C LYS A 166 1.30 11.29 7.18
N VAL A 167 0.38 10.52 7.78
CA VAL A 167 0.56 9.08 7.99
C VAL A 167 0.62 8.33 6.65
N VAL A 168 -0.27 8.65 5.71
CA VAL A 168 -0.27 8.02 4.37
C VAL A 168 1.02 8.35 3.62
N ASN A 169 1.45 9.61 3.59
CA ASN A 169 2.70 10.01 2.94
C ASN A 169 3.93 9.34 3.56
N ARG A 170 3.96 9.22 4.89
CA ARG A 170 5.03 8.48 5.58
C ARG A 170 5.05 7.01 5.18
N ARG A 171 3.89 6.38 5.01
CA ARG A 171 3.78 4.99 4.54
C ARG A 171 4.23 4.83 3.10
N VAL A 172 3.85 5.76 2.21
CA VAL A 172 4.29 5.79 0.81
C VAL A 172 5.82 5.85 0.75
N ASN A 173 6.43 6.81 1.48
CA ASN A 173 7.88 6.97 1.51
C ASN A 173 8.60 5.75 2.11
N ALA A 174 8.03 5.13 3.14
CA ALA A 174 8.59 3.91 3.72
C ALA A 174 8.56 2.74 2.72
N ILE A 175 7.50 2.63 1.91
CA ILE A 175 7.44 1.59 0.89
C ILE A 175 8.47 1.87 -0.21
N GLU A 176 8.53 3.11 -0.70
CA GLU A 176 9.40 3.53 -1.80
C GLU A 176 10.89 3.42 -1.47
N HIS A 177 11.31 3.93 -0.30
CA HIS A 177 12.73 4.05 0.03
C HIS A 177 13.28 2.96 0.96
N VAL A 178 12.42 2.19 1.64
CA VAL A 178 12.88 1.15 2.58
C VAL A 178 12.44 -0.23 2.11
N ILE A 179 11.14 -0.46 1.90
CA ILE A 179 10.62 -1.82 1.68
C ILE A 179 10.97 -2.34 0.28
N ILE A 180 10.75 -1.53 -0.77
CA ILE A 180 11.05 -1.94 -2.16
C ILE A 180 12.54 -2.26 -2.33
N PRO A 181 13.49 -1.36 -1.97
CA PRO A 181 14.92 -1.65 -2.12
C PRO A 181 15.38 -2.86 -1.29
N ARG A 182 14.87 -3.00 -0.06
CA ARG A 182 15.20 -4.14 0.82
C ARG A 182 14.73 -5.47 0.23
N THR A 183 13.55 -5.48 -0.38
CA THR A 183 12.98 -6.67 -1.02
C THR A 183 13.74 -7.00 -2.30
N GLU A 184 14.09 -6.01 -3.12
CA GLU A 184 14.91 -6.18 -4.33
C GLU A 184 16.30 -6.74 -4.03
N ASN A 185 16.99 -6.20 -3.01
CA ASN A 185 18.29 -6.71 -2.58
C ASN A 185 18.19 -8.16 -2.09
N THR A 186 17.12 -8.50 -1.38
CA THR A 186 16.86 -9.88 -0.93
C THR A 186 16.62 -10.82 -2.13
N ILE A 187 15.87 -10.39 -3.14
CA ILE A 187 15.66 -11.18 -4.37
C ILE A 187 16.98 -11.39 -5.12
N LYS A 188 17.82 -10.35 -5.25
CA LYS A 188 19.14 -10.47 -5.87
C LYS A 188 20.02 -11.48 -5.14
N TYR A 189 20.03 -11.45 -3.81
CA TYR A 189 20.76 -12.41 -2.98
C TYR A 189 20.26 -13.85 -3.19
N ILE A 190 18.94 -14.08 -3.16
CA ILE A 190 18.38 -15.42 -3.35
C ILE A 190 18.69 -15.94 -4.77
N ASN A 191 18.62 -15.10 -5.80
CA ASN A 191 18.99 -15.50 -7.16
C ASN A 191 20.47 -15.88 -7.24
N SER A 192 21.38 -15.09 -6.68
CA SER A 192 22.81 -15.41 -6.72
C SER A 192 23.16 -16.72 -6.01
N GLU A 193 22.50 -17.01 -4.88
CA GLU A 193 22.71 -18.26 -4.14
C GLU A 193 22.13 -19.46 -4.88
N LEU A 194 20.93 -19.33 -5.48
CA LEU A 194 20.34 -20.39 -6.29
C LEU A 194 21.17 -20.70 -7.55
N ASP A 195 21.69 -19.66 -8.21
CA ASP A 195 22.54 -19.82 -9.39
C ASP A 195 23.87 -20.52 -9.04
N GLU A 196 24.43 -20.27 -7.85
CA GLU A 196 25.65 -20.95 -7.38
C GLU A 196 25.37 -22.42 -7.04
N VAL A 197 24.25 -22.72 -6.36
CA VAL A 197 23.83 -24.11 -6.10
C VAL A 197 23.57 -24.88 -7.39
N ASP A 198 22.86 -24.27 -8.35
CA ASP A 198 22.60 -24.88 -9.67
C ASP A 198 23.91 -25.08 -10.45
N ARG A 199 24.88 -24.16 -10.32
CA ARG A 199 26.23 -24.28 -10.92
C ARG A 199 27.03 -25.43 -10.30
N GLU A 200 27.02 -25.58 -8.98
CA GLU A 200 27.67 -26.69 -8.29
C GLU A 200 27.06 -28.04 -8.67
N GLU A 201 25.72 -28.12 -8.77
CA GLU A 201 25.02 -29.33 -9.21
C GLU A 201 25.34 -29.67 -10.66
N PHE A 202 25.38 -28.66 -11.55
CA PHE A 202 25.80 -28.84 -12.94
C PHE A 202 27.23 -29.38 -13.05
N TYR A 203 28.17 -28.87 -12.25
CA TYR A 203 29.54 -29.36 -12.23
C TYR A 203 29.64 -30.82 -11.74
N ARG A 204 28.87 -31.18 -10.70
CA ARG A 204 28.77 -32.56 -10.20
C ARG A 204 28.25 -33.51 -11.28
N LEU A 205 27.16 -33.15 -11.96
CA LEU A 205 26.60 -33.94 -13.06
C LEU A 205 27.59 -34.09 -14.21
N LYS A 206 28.30 -33.02 -14.59
CA LYS A 206 29.33 -33.06 -15.64
C LYS A 206 30.48 -34.00 -15.28
N LYS A 207 30.93 -34.01 -14.02
CA LYS A 207 31.96 -34.96 -13.54
C LYS A 207 31.50 -36.41 -13.63
N VAL A 208 30.25 -36.70 -13.24
CA VAL A 208 29.67 -38.04 -13.31
C VAL A 208 29.50 -38.50 -14.75
N ALA A 209 29.01 -37.63 -15.64
CA ALA A 209 28.88 -37.91 -17.07
C ALA A 209 30.25 -38.19 -17.72
N ASN A 210 31.26 -37.35 -17.44
CA ASN A 210 32.63 -37.57 -17.92
C ASN A 210 33.24 -38.87 -17.40
N LYS A 211 32.93 -39.26 -16.16
CA LYS A 211 33.36 -40.55 -15.60
C LYS A 211 32.69 -41.70 -16.33
N LYS A 212 31.36 -41.66 -16.50
CA LYS A 212 30.61 -42.67 -17.27
C LYS A 212 31.12 -42.79 -18.70
N GLN A 213 31.38 -41.68 -19.40
CA GLN A 213 31.94 -41.70 -20.76
C GLN A 213 33.34 -42.30 -20.83
N ARG A 214 34.18 -42.06 -19.82
CA ARG A 214 35.49 -42.71 -19.71
C ARG A 214 35.35 -44.21 -19.46
N ASP A 215 34.45 -44.60 -18.58
CA ASP A 215 34.20 -46.00 -18.24
C ASP A 215 33.63 -46.76 -19.46
N THR A 216 32.71 -46.15 -20.23
CA THR A 216 32.20 -46.73 -21.49
C THR A 216 33.28 -46.80 -22.57
N ALA A 217 34.09 -45.75 -22.74
CA ALA A 217 35.18 -45.77 -23.72
C ALA A 217 36.25 -46.83 -23.38
N ALA A 218 36.53 -47.06 -22.09
CA ALA A 218 37.40 -48.14 -21.65
C ALA A 218 36.80 -49.52 -21.94
N ALA A 219 35.51 -49.71 -21.66
CA ALA A 219 34.79 -50.95 -21.97
C ALA A 219 34.75 -51.24 -23.48
N ASP A 220 34.51 -50.22 -24.31
CA ASP A 220 34.52 -50.34 -25.77
C ASP A 220 35.91 -50.66 -26.31
N ALA A 221 36.97 -50.10 -25.71
CA ALA A 221 38.35 -50.43 -26.04
C ALA A 221 38.67 -51.90 -25.67
N GLU A 222 38.27 -52.37 -24.50
CA GLU A 222 38.43 -53.78 -24.10
C GLU A 222 37.65 -54.73 -25.02
N MET A 223 36.43 -54.37 -25.43
CA MET A 223 35.62 -55.14 -26.37
C MET A 223 36.23 -55.17 -27.78
N LYS A 224 36.82 -54.06 -28.25
CA LYS A 224 37.58 -54.04 -29.51
C LYS A 224 38.83 -54.91 -29.45
N VAL A 225 39.57 -54.88 -28.34
CA VAL A 225 40.74 -55.76 -28.13
C VAL A 225 40.31 -57.23 -28.13
N LYS A 226 39.21 -57.58 -27.46
CA LYS A 226 38.66 -58.95 -27.48
C LYS A 226 38.17 -59.37 -28.87
N ARG A 227 37.50 -58.50 -29.64
CA ARG A 227 37.11 -58.79 -31.03
C ARG A 227 38.32 -58.96 -31.95
N LEU A 228 39.36 -58.14 -31.81
CA LEU A 228 40.60 -58.27 -32.58
C LEU A 228 41.37 -59.54 -32.22
N ALA A 229 41.32 -59.98 -30.95
CA ALA A 229 41.89 -61.26 -30.52
C ALA A 229 41.10 -62.46 -31.07
N GLN A 230 39.76 -62.38 -31.10
CA GLN A 230 38.91 -63.40 -31.75
C GLN A 230 39.11 -63.45 -33.26
N ALA A 231 39.20 -62.31 -33.95
CA ALA A 231 39.50 -62.25 -35.38
C ALA A 231 40.90 -62.78 -35.73
N LYS A 232 41.90 -62.61 -34.84
CA LYS A 232 43.22 -63.26 -34.99
C LYS A 232 43.15 -64.77 -34.75
N ALA A 233 42.32 -65.24 -33.82
CA ALA A 233 42.11 -66.68 -33.59
C ALA A 233 41.33 -67.37 -34.74
N GLU A 234 40.41 -66.66 -35.39
CA GLU A 234 39.72 -67.14 -36.61
C GLU A 234 40.61 -67.03 -37.87
N GLY A 235 41.50 -66.03 -37.92
CA GLY A 235 42.52 -65.89 -38.96
C GLY A 235 43.56 -67.03 -38.97
N ASP A 236 43.94 -67.56 -37.80
CA ASP A 236 44.83 -68.72 -37.69
C ASP A 236 44.13 -70.06 -38.02
N ASN A 237 42.81 -70.13 -37.91
CA ASN A 237 42.03 -71.33 -38.30
C ASN A 237 41.63 -71.34 -39.79
N SER A 238 41.80 -70.24 -40.52
CA SER A 238 41.49 -70.16 -41.97
C SER A 238 42.69 -70.41 -42.89
N ALA A 239 43.91 -70.54 -42.36
CA ALA A 239 45.08 -70.99 -43.13
C ALA A 239 45.08 -72.51 -43.41
N ASN A 240 44.11 -73.27 -42.90
CA ASN A 240 44.03 -74.71 -43.09
C ASN A 240 42.61 -75.21 -43.38
N LYS A 241 41.92 -74.58 -44.35
CA LYS A 241 40.79 -75.19 -45.08
C LYS A 241 40.43 -74.36 -46.32
N ALA A 242 41.26 -74.44 -47.36
CA ALA A 242 40.83 -74.14 -48.72
C ALA A 242 40.17 -75.39 -49.31
N ALA A 243 38.85 -75.52 -49.13
CA ALA A 243 37.96 -76.20 -50.08
C ALA A 243 36.51 -76.22 -49.54
N ALA A 244 35.59 -75.85 -50.43
CA ALA A 244 34.14 -76.07 -50.42
C ALA A 244 33.24 -74.98 -49.78
N ASP A 245 32.64 -74.23 -50.72
CA ASP A 245 31.22 -73.82 -50.80
C ASP A 245 30.69 -72.70 -49.90
N GLN A 246 30.28 -71.60 -50.52
CA GLN A 246 29.35 -70.61 -49.97
C GLN A 246 28.26 -70.30 -50.99
N PRO A 247 26.97 -70.35 -50.61
CA PRO A 247 25.94 -69.56 -51.26
C PRO A 247 25.90 -68.14 -50.65
N THR A 248 25.58 -67.19 -51.52
CA THR A 248 25.40 -65.75 -51.30
C THR A 248 24.27 -65.42 -50.32
N ASP A 249 24.48 -64.46 -49.41
CA ASP A 249 23.40 -63.78 -48.64
C ASP A 249 23.38 -62.27 -48.93
N ILE A 250 22.18 -61.73 -49.13
CA ILE A 250 21.79 -60.59 -49.98
C ILE A 250 21.23 -59.44 -49.13
N LEU A 251 21.90 -59.01 -48.06
CA LEU A 251 21.37 -57.92 -47.21
C LEU A 251 22.40 -56.85 -46.84
N ALA A 252 23.26 -56.50 -47.79
CA ALA A 252 23.86 -55.17 -47.84
C ALA A 252 22.99 -54.25 -48.72
N ALA A 253 22.05 -53.53 -48.11
CA ALA A 253 21.33 -52.43 -48.75
C ALA A 253 21.06 -51.31 -47.75
N GLY A 254 21.73 -50.17 -47.97
CA GLY A 254 21.37 -48.81 -47.54
C GLY A 254 21.57 -48.49 -46.06
N GLU A 255 22.52 -47.63 -45.67
CA GLU A 255 22.44 -46.15 -45.72
C GLU A 255 21.33 -45.58 -44.80
N ASP A 256 21.47 -44.53 -44.01
CA ASP A 256 22.58 -43.74 -43.47
C ASP A 256 21.95 -42.76 -42.44
N GLU A 257 22.79 -42.22 -41.55
CA GLU A 257 22.68 -40.89 -40.91
C GLU A 257 21.40 -40.46 -40.16
N ASP A 258 21.38 -40.64 -38.83
CA ASP A 258 20.63 -39.75 -37.93
C ASP A 258 21.48 -38.49 -37.61
N VAL A 259 21.12 -37.38 -38.27
CA VAL A 259 21.61 -36.03 -37.99
C VAL A 259 20.91 -35.48 -36.74
N ILE A 260 21.71 -35.07 -35.76
CA ILE A 260 21.31 -34.39 -34.54
C ILE A 260 21.03 -32.91 -34.85
N PHE A 261 19.86 -32.41 -34.45
CA PHE A 261 19.64 -31.02 -33.99
C PHE A 261 18.78 -31.02 -32.73
#